data_AF-A0A8T4PDY6-F1
#
_entry.id   AF-A0A8T4PDY6-F1
#
_cell.length_a   1.000
_cell.length_b   1.000
_cell.length_c   1.000
_cell.angle_alpha   90.00
_cell.angle_beta   90.00
_cell.angle_gamma   90.00
#
_symmetry.space_group_name_H-M   'P 1'
#
loop_
_entity.id
_entity.type
_entity.pdbx_description
1 polymer ?
#
loop_
_entity_poly.entity_id
_entity_poly.type
_entity_poly.pdbx_seq_one_letter_code
_entity_poly.pdbx_strand_id
1 'polypeptide(L)'
;MSELIKEAFQQLYPEKEPKYNFSLKYSRKFKPYNANVKLYGNKLMFHFSRNWKKISKEIQIGLVQELMVKILKDKKKTMNMELYNLFMKNVHLAVPKTKTDEILEASFDRINDAYFNGMLDKPNLQWGNASTSKLGSYE
;
A
#
# COMPACT_ATOMS: atom_id res chain seq x y z
N MET A 1 4.40 21.11 -10.05
CA MET A 1 3.17 20.35 -9.66
C MET A 1 3.33 18.95 -10.21
N SER A 2 3.04 17.88 -9.45
CA SER A 2 3.28 16.50 -9.94
C SER A 2 2.29 16.16 -11.06
N GLU A 3 2.75 15.99 -12.30
CA GLU A 3 1.93 15.65 -13.48
C GLU A 3 1.00 14.46 -13.23
N LEU A 4 1.51 13.44 -12.52
CA LEU A 4 0.76 12.24 -12.15
C LEU A 4 -0.56 12.55 -11.40
N ILE A 5 -0.57 13.53 -10.49
CA ILE A 5 -1.79 13.85 -9.73
C ILE A 5 -2.81 14.57 -10.62
N LYS A 6 -2.33 15.45 -11.53
CA LYS A 6 -3.21 16.15 -12.46
C LYS A 6 -3.92 15.16 -13.38
N GLU A 7 -3.15 14.24 -13.95
CA GLU A 7 -3.67 13.19 -14.82
C GLU A 7 -4.68 12.30 -14.08
N ALA A 8 -4.34 11.87 -12.86
CA ALA A 8 -5.25 11.10 -12.03
C ALA A 8 -6.57 11.85 -11.75
N PHE A 9 -6.49 13.15 -11.45
CA PHE A 9 -7.66 13.99 -11.21
C PHE A 9 -8.51 14.15 -12.47
N GLN A 10 -7.89 14.45 -13.62
CA GLN A 10 -8.61 14.67 -14.87
C GLN A 10 -9.30 13.40 -15.37
N GLN A 11 -8.67 12.23 -15.20
CA GLN A 11 -9.31 10.95 -15.50
C GLN A 11 -10.48 10.64 -14.56
N LEU A 12 -10.39 11.04 -13.29
CA LEU A 12 -11.42 10.79 -12.29
C LEU A 12 -12.59 11.81 -12.35
N TYR A 13 -12.31 13.02 -12.79
CA TYR A 13 -13.25 14.14 -12.90
C TYR A 13 -13.08 14.90 -14.23
N PRO A 14 -13.47 14.31 -15.38
CA PRO A 14 -13.23 14.92 -16.70
C PRO A 14 -13.89 16.29 -16.87
N GLU A 15 -15.05 16.49 -16.24
CA GLU A 15 -15.84 17.72 -16.37
C GLU A 15 -15.47 18.81 -15.34
N LYS A 16 -14.51 18.56 -14.45
CA LYS A 16 -14.16 19.52 -13.39
C LYS A 16 -12.77 20.07 -13.59
N GLU A 17 -12.66 21.39 -13.48
CA GLU A 17 -11.36 22.01 -13.32
C GLU A 17 -10.77 21.75 -11.92
N PRO A 18 -9.45 21.53 -11.81
CA PRO A 18 -8.80 21.28 -10.54
C PRO A 18 -8.77 22.54 -9.67
N LYS A 19 -9.71 22.62 -8.70
CA LYS A 19 -9.76 23.71 -7.70
C LYS A 19 -8.69 23.60 -6.60
N TYR A 20 -7.89 22.54 -6.61
CA TYR A 20 -6.97 22.20 -5.53
C TYR A 20 -5.50 22.37 -5.95
N ASN A 21 -4.68 22.82 -5.00
CA ASN A 21 -3.23 22.82 -5.13
C ASN A 21 -2.67 21.44 -4.76
N PHE A 22 -2.20 20.70 -5.77
CA PHE A 22 -1.68 19.35 -5.57
C PHE A 22 -0.20 19.33 -5.19
N SER A 23 0.16 18.47 -4.23
CA SER A 23 1.56 18.15 -3.92
C SER A 23 1.76 16.66 -3.71
N LEU A 24 2.86 16.13 -4.23
CA LEU A 24 3.28 14.74 -4.04
C LEU A 24 4.65 14.71 -3.37
N LYS A 25 4.80 13.93 -2.30
CA LYS A 25 6.10 13.70 -1.65
C LYS A 25 6.35 12.21 -1.47
N TYR A 26 7.58 11.78 -1.76
CA TYR A 26 8.04 10.42 -1.50
C TYR A 26 8.92 10.39 -0.25
N SER A 27 8.58 9.55 0.71
CA SER A 27 9.26 9.47 2.01
C SER A 27 9.83 8.07 2.26
N ARG A 28 10.96 8.01 2.98
CA ARG A 28 11.51 6.76 3.55
C ARG A 28 10.88 6.40 4.90
N LYS A 29 10.08 7.30 5.48
CA LYS A 29 9.49 7.12 6.82
C LYS A 29 8.28 6.16 6.82
N PHE A 30 7.70 5.89 5.65
CA PHE A 30 6.58 4.97 5.53
C PHE A 30 7.06 3.54 5.30
N LYS A 31 6.30 2.59 5.81
CA LYS A 31 6.41 1.18 5.41
C LYS A 31 6.29 1.05 3.87
N PRO A 32 6.92 0.04 3.26
CA PRO A 32 6.82 -0.22 1.83
C PRO A 32 5.37 -0.22 1.36
N TYR A 33 5.14 0.39 0.19
CA TYR A 33 3.83 0.50 -0.46
C TYR A 33 2.73 1.19 0.38
N ASN A 34 3.07 1.84 1.49
CA ASN A 34 2.12 2.65 2.23
C ASN A 34 2.03 4.08 1.64
N ALA A 35 0.88 4.72 1.80
CA ALA A 35 0.58 6.04 1.26
C ALA A 35 -0.53 6.73 2.06
N ASN A 36 -0.53 8.06 2.06
CA ASN A 36 -1.61 8.84 2.65
C ASN A 36 -1.94 10.11 1.84
N VAL A 37 -3.10 10.68 2.14
CA VAL A 37 -3.53 11.99 1.63
C VAL A 37 -4.00 12.86 2.78
N LYS A 38 -3.74 14.16 2.69
CA LYS A 38 -4.25 15.19 3.60
C LYS A 38 -4.84 16.34 2.79
N LEU A 39 -5.93 16.91 3.30
CA LEU A 39 -6.55 18.12 2.77
C LEU A 39 -6.38 19.22 3.82
N TYR A 40 -5.75 20.33 3.42
CA TYR A 40 -5.63 21.52 4.26
C TYR A 40 -6.01 22.75 3.43
N GLY A 41 -7.15 23.37 3.74
CA GLY A 41 -7.74 24.40 2.88
C GLY A 41 -7.97 23.87 1.47
N ASN A 42 -7.36 24.52 0.47
CA ASN A 42 -7.40 24.09 -0.93
C ASN A 42 -6.22 23.19 -1.35
N LYS A 43 -5.40 22.72 -0.40
CA LYS A 43 -4.19 21.95 -0.70
C LYS A 43 -4.41 20.46 -0.46
N LEU A 44 -4.27 19.66 -1.52
CA LEU A 44 -4.26 18.21 -1.46
C LEU A 44 -2.82 17.69 -1.45
N MET A 45 -2.42 17.07 -0.34
CA MET A 45 -1.05 16.62 -0.10
C MET A 45 -0.99 15.10 -0.02
N PHE A 46 -0.37 14.50 -1.03
CA PHE A 46 -0.14 13.06 -1.11
C PHE A 46 1.27 12.74 -0.61
N HIS A 47 1.39 11.78 0.30
CA HIS A 47 2.68 11.29 0.75
C HIS A 47 2.78 9.78 0.56
N PHE A 48 3.72 9.37 -0.28
CA PHE A 48 3.92 7.98 -0.66
C PHE A 48 5.22 7.44 -0.05
N SER A 49 5.28 6.15 0.23
CA SER A 49 6.57 5.46 0.45
C SER A 49 7.44 5.54 -0.81
N ARG A 50 8.76 5.45 -0.68
CA ARG A 50 9.68 5.47 -1.85
C ARG A 50 9.50 4.27 -2.78
N ASN A 51 8.98 3.15 -2.29
CA ASN A 51 8.76 1.94 -3.08
C ASN A 51 7.81 2.18 -4.26
N TRP A 52 6.86 3.12 -4.11
CA TRP A 52 5.95 3.51 -5.19
C TRP A 52 6.67 4.05 -6.44
N LYS A 53 7.88 4.62 -6.33
CA LYS A 53 8.61 5.16 -7.48
C LYS A 53 8.97 4.10 -8.53
N LYS A 54 9.05 2.82 -8.14
CA LYS A 54 9.42 1.72 -9.04
C LYS A 54 8.20 1.04 -9.68
N ILE A 55 7.00 1.40 -9.23
CA ILE A 55 5.75 0.78 -9.67
C ILE A 55 5.24 1.53 -10.91
N SER A 56 4.47 0.84 -11.76
CA SER A 56 3.94 1.43 -13.00
C SER A 56 3.10 2.68 -12.72
N LYS A 57 3.05 3.56 -13.72
CA LYS A 57 2.36 4.85 -13.61
C LYS A 57 0.86 4.67 -13.41
N GLU A 58 0.26 3.68 -14.06
CA GLU A 58 -1.17 3.35 -14.03
C GLU A 58 -1.61 2.94 -12.62
N ILE A 59 -0.80 2.11 -11.96
CA ILE A 59 -1.04 1.69 -10.57
C ILE A 59 -0.90 2.90 -9.62
N GLN A 60 0.10 3.75 -9.83
CA GLN A 60 0.26 4.97 -9.04
C GLN A 60 -0.91 5.97 -9.25
N ILE A 61 -1.45 6.08 -10.48
CA ILE A 61 -2.66 6.84 -10.77
C ILE A 61 -3.84 6.25 -10.00
N GLY A 62 -4.02 4.93 -10.03
CA GLY A 62 -5.06 4.22 -9.28
C GLY A 62 -5.01 4.51 -7.79
N LEU A 63 -3.82 4.46 -7.19
CA LEU A 63 -3.60 4.85 -5.78
C LEU A 63 -4.04 6.30 -5.51
N VAL A 64 -3.65 7.24 -6.36
CA VAL A 64 -4.05 8.65 -6.20
C VAL A 64 -5.57 8.79 -6.27
N GLN A 65 -6.21 8.14 -7.23
CA GLN A 65 -7.66 8.17 -7.41
C GLN A 65 -8.39 7.59 -6.18
N GLU A 66 -7.94 6.45 -5.66
CA GLU A 66 -8.48 5.83 -4.45
C GLU A 66 -8.41 6.78 -3.24
N LEU A 67 -7.26 7.43 -3.05
CA LEU A 67 -7.07 8.40 -1.97
C LEU A 67 -7.93 9.66 -2.17
N MET A 68 -8.09 10.14 -3.41
CA MET A 68 -8.96 11.28 -3.73
C MET A 68 -10.43 10.99 -3.42
N VAL A 69 -10.95 9.85 -3.91
CA VAL A 69 -12.32 9.43 -3.66
C VAL A 69 -12.59 9.34 -2.15
N LYS A 70 -11.64 8.77 -1.38
CA LYS A 70 -11.75 8.66 0.07
C LYS A 70 -11.80 10.02 0.78
N ILE A 71 -10.91 10.95 0.45
CA ILE A 71 -10.85 12.26 1.15
C ILE A 71 -11.96 13.22 0.71
N LEU A 72 -12.38 13.15 -0.54
CA LEU A 72 -13.47 13.95 -1.10
C LEU A 72 -14.86 13.33 -0.87
N LYS A 73 -14.91 12.14 -0.25
CA LYS A 73 -16.15 11.39 0.06
C LYS A 73 -16.99 11.07 -1.17
N ASP A 74 -16.32 10.77 -2.28
CA ASP A 74 -16.97 10.35 -3.52
C ASP A 74 -17.13 8.81 -3.56
N LYS A 75 -17.80 8.27 -4.58
CA LYS A 75 -18.00 6.82 -4.77
C LYS A 75 -17.60 6.33 -6.17
N LYS A 76 -16.89 7.15 -6.94
CA LYS A 76 -16.41 6.78 -8.29
C LYS A 76 -15.48 5.57 -8.24
N LYS A 77 -15.50 4.79 -9.31
CA LYS A 77 -14.58 3.68 -9.55
C LYS A 77 -13.97 3.85 -10.95
N THR A 78 -12.73 3.44 -11.10
CA THR A 78 -12.00 3.49 -12.37
C THR A 78 -11.21 2.20 -12.57
N MET A 79 -10.87 1.90 -13.83
CA MET A 79 -9.99 0.78 -14.17
C MET A 79 -8.62 0.88 -13.47
N ASN A 80 -8.06 2.09 -13.34
CA ASN A 80 -6.79 2.30 -12.64
C ASN A 80 -6.89 1.99 -11.14
N MET A 81 -8.02 2.32 -10.50
CA MET A 81 -8.29 1.91 -9.11
C MET A 81 -8.37 0.38 -8.99
N GLU A 82 -8.96 -0.31 -9.96
CA GLU A 82 -8.97 -1.78 -10.00
C GLU A 82 -7.56 -2.37 -10.16
N LEU A 83 -6.75 -1.82 -11.06
CA LEU A 83 -5.33 -2.22 -11.22
C LEU A 83 -4.54 -2.01 -9.93
N TYR A 84 -4.74 -0.89 -9.26
CA TYR A 84 -4.15 -0.64 -7.94
C TYR A 84 -4.60 -1.66 -6.90
N ASN A 85 -5.90 -1.97 -6.83
CA ASN A 85 -6.42 -2.94 -5.88
C ASN A 85 -5.89 -4.35 -6.15
N LEU A 86 -5.76 -4.75 -7.42
CA LEU A 86 -5.14 -6.01 -7.81
C LEU A 86 -3.65 -6.06 -7.44
N PHE A 87 -2.93 -4.95 -7.65
CA PHE A 87 -1.55 -4.81 -7.20
C PHE A 87 -1.44 -4.98 -5.68
N MET A 88 -2.29 -4.30 -4.91
CA MET A 88 -2.26 -4.38 -3.45
C MET A 88 -2.57 -5.79 -2.93
N LYS A 89 -3.49 -6.51 -3.58
CA LYS A 89 -3.75 -7.93 -3.24
C LYS A 89 -2.50 -8.80 -3.42
N ASN A 90 -1.68 -8.52 -4.42
CA ASN A 90 -0.49 -9.30 -4.76
C ASN A 90 0.82 -8.72 -4.19
N VAL A 91 0.78 -7.61 -3.45
CA VAL A 91 1.98 -6.88 -3.03
C VAL A 91 2.87 -7.73 -2.11
N HIS A 92 2.27 -8.66 -1.36
CA HIS A 92 2.95 -9.60 -0.48
C HIS A 92 3.89 -10.55 -1.23
N LEU A 93 3.62 -10.85 -2.51
CA LEU A 93 4.51 -11.65 -3.37
C LEU A 93 5.78 -10.88 -3.74
N ALA A 94 5.72 -9.55 -3.79
CA ALA A 94 6.82 -8.68 -4.19
C ALA A 94 7.68 -8.17 -3.02
N VAL A 95 7.28 -8.45 -1.77
CA VAL A 95 8.10 -8.13 -0.59
C VAL A 95 9.14 -9.25 -0.43
N PRO A 96 10.45 -8.94 -0.43
CA PRO A 96 11.48 -9.95 -0.32
C PRO A 96 11.32 -10.73 0.99
N LYS A 97 11.17 -12.06 0.88
CA LYS A 97 11.12 -12.96 2.04
C LYS A 97 12.53 -13.25 2.58
N THR A 98 13.25 -12.18 2.91
CA THR A 98 14.71 -12.22 3.13
C THR A 98 15.13 -12.55 4.55
N LYS A 99 14.19 -12.75 5.49
CA LYS A 99 14.51 -13.06 6.88
C LYS A 99 13.53 -14.08 7.43
N THR A 100 13.98 -15.32 7.55
CA THR A 100 13.38 -16.33 8.42
C THR A 100 14.41 -16.70 9.48
N ASP A 101 13.99 -16.68 10.73
CA ASP A 101 14.77 -17.24 11.84
C ASP A 101 14.57 -18.76 11.84
N GLU A 102 15.65 -19.53 11.91
CA GLU A 102 15.61 -21.01 11.78
C GLU A 102 14.68 -21.67 12.81
N ILE A 103 14.59 -21.11 14.02
CA ILE A 103 13.77 -21.67 15.10
C ILE A 103 12.28 -21.42 14.82
N LEU A 104 11.94 -20.22 14.36
CA LEU A 104 10.55 -19.89 14.01
C LEU A 104 10.09 -20.68 12.79
N GLU A 105 10.98 -20.87 11.82
CA GLU A 105 10.71 -21.65 10.61
C GLU A 105 10.40 -23.11 10.94
N ALA A 106 11.24 -23.78 11.74
CA ALA A 106 10.98 -25.14 12.18
C ALA A 106 9.67 -25.27 12.97
N SER A 107 9.35 -24.28 13.81
CA SER A 107 8.10 -24.27 14.57
C SER A 107 6.87 -24.08 13.67
N PHE A 108 6.96 -23.19 12.67
CA PHE A 108 5.91 -22.95 11.69
C PHE A 108 5.65 -24.19 10.85
N ASP A 109 6.70 -24.80 10.28
CA ASP A 109 6.57 -25.97 9.40
C ASP A 109 5.94 -27.15 10.15
N ARG A 110 6.37 -27.40 11.41
CA ARG A 110 5.76 -28.43 12.26
C ARG A 110 4.25 -28.23 12.45
N ILE A 111 3.80 -27.00 12.68
CA ILE A 111 2.37 -26.70 12.90
C ILE A 111 1.61 -26.75 11.57
N ASN A 112 2.19 -26.23 10.49
CA ASN A 112 1.59 -26.22 9.16
C ASN A 112 1.36 -27.66 8.66
N ASP A 113 2.33 -28.55 8.86
CA ASP A 113 2.22 -29.95 8.48
C ASP A 113 1.20 -30.69 9.36
N ALA A 114 1.26 -30.51 10.68
CA ALA A 114 0.41 -31.24 11.62
C ALA A 114 -1.07 -30.84 11.54
N TYR A 115 -1.37 -29.57 11.26
CA TYR A 115 -2.73 -29.04 11.38
C TYR A 115 -3.32 -28.48 10.09
N PHE A 116 -2.49 -28.15 9.11
CA PHE A 116 -2.91 -27.45 7.89
C PHE A 116 -2.50 -28.19 6.61
N ASN A 117 -1.96 -29.41 6.72
CA ASN A 117 -1.49 -30.23 5.59
C ASN A 117 -0.56 -29.46 4.62
N GLY A 118 0.25 -28.55 5.15
CA GLY A 118 1.15 -27.73 4.35
C GLY A 118 0.48 -26.67 3.47
N MET A 119 -0.82 -26.40 3.64
CA MET A 119 -1.58 -25.47 2.79
C MET A 119 -1.32 -23.99 3.12
N LEU A 120 -0.68 -23.66 4.25
CA LEU A 120 -0.37 -22.27 4.58
C LEU A 120 0.91 -21.80 3.89
N ASP A 121 0.80 -20.67 3.20
CA ASP A 121 1.95 -19.97 2.64
C ASP A 121 2.83 -19.40 3.75
N LYS A 122 4.12 -19.75 3.75
CA LYS A 122 5.11 -19.28 4.72
C LYS A 122 5.27 -17.75 4.65
N PRO A 123 4.96 -17.01 5.73
CA PRO A 123 5.17 -15.57 5.80
C PRO A 123 6.62 -15.25 6.19
N ASN A 124 6.95 -13.97 6.35
CA ASN A 124 8.21 -13.57 6.97
C ASN A 124 8.15 -13.81 8.47
N LEU A 125 8.99 -14.71 8.96
CA LEU A 125 9.06 -15.10 10.36
C LEU A 125 10.19 -14.32 11.03
N GLN A 126 9.81 -13.37 11.89
CA GLN A 126 10.75 -12.52 12.62
C GLN A 126 10.34 -12.39 14.07
N TRP A 127 11.32 -12.37 14.97
CA TRP A 127 11.09 -11.97 16.35
C TRP A 127 10.71 -10.48 16.40
N GLY A 128 9.64 -10.18 17.13
CA GLY A 128 9.26 -8.80 17.43
C GLY A 128 10.21 -8.16 18.45
N ASN A 129 9.98 -6.89 18.74
CA ASN A 129 10.65 -6.23 19.87
C ASN A 129 10.19 -6.86 21.19
N ALA A 130 11.08 -6.88 22.19
CA ALA A 130 10.74 -7.33 23.54
C ALA A 130 9.49 -6.60 24.05
N SER A 131 8.43 -7.36 24.29
CA SER A 131 7.14 -6.87 24.75
C SER A 131 6.56 -7.85 25.74
N THR A 132 6.07 -7.34 26.87
CA THR A 132 5.36 -8.15 27.87
C THR A 132 3.86 -8.23 27.60
N SER A 133 3.34 -7.43 26.66
CA SER A 133 1.91 -7.32 26.37
C SER A 133 1.51 -7.87 24.98
N LYS A 134 2.48 -8.16 24.10
CA LYS A 134 2.22 -8.70 22.76
C LYS A 134 2.99 -10.00 22.55
N LEU A 135 2.25 -11.10 22.38
CA LEU A 135 2.81 -12.41 22.05
C LEU A 135 3.12 -12.58 20.55
N GLY A 136 2.35 -11.92 19.68
CA GLY A 136 2.56 -11.96 18.23
C GLY A 136 1.68 -10.95 17.50
N SER A 137 2.05 -10.59 16.28
CA SER A 137 1.20 -9.78 15.39
C SER A 137 1.51 -10.03 13.93
N TYR A 138 0.47 -9.96 13.11
CA TYR A 138 0.58 -9.91 11.66
C TYR A 138 0.59 -8.45 11.21
N GLU A 139 1.45 -8.09 10.27
CA GLU A 139 1.55 -6.75 9.67
C GLU A 139 1.16 -6.73 8.20
#